data_AF-A0A1U7IJM6-F1
#
_entry.id   AF-A0A1U7IJM6-F1
#
_cell.length_a   1.000
_cell.length_b   1.000
_cell.length_c   1.000
_cell.angle_alpha   90.00
_cell.angle_beta   90.00
_cell.angle_gamma   90.00
#
_symmetry.space_group_name_H-M   'P 1'
#
loop_
_entity.id
_entity.type
_entity.pdbx_description
1 polymer ?
#
loop_
_entity_poly.entity_id
_entity_poly.type
_entity_poly.pdbx_seq_one_letter_code
_entity_poly.pdbx_strand_id
1 'polypeptide(L)'
;MSQTEAKRLFDEANRLWFGEGCFNKALLLYREALKYDPSNPVILYQLANVLWAFEQFGEVRGLVAKIEQYQDCFSDFGKERFAEEKSRLLAPSPFKTPMPIPACEIELEELDSMGLSHKQWMDIEWPAEERRMFNLAARAEERSFPFVDPDSERERCRLEEQNNRAYYDLKLMIPGTKWN
;
A
#
# COMPACT_ATOMS: atom_id res chain seq x y z
N MET A 1 -7.00 -0.93 34.80
CA MET A 1 -7.38 -2.06 33.93
C MET A 1 -7.63 -1.62 32.49
N SER A 2 -8.34 -0.51 32.22
CA SER A 2 -8.67 -0.05 30.85
C SER A 2 -7.45 0.20 29.92
N GLN A 3 -6.43 0.93 30.39
CA GLN A 3 -5.28 1.30 29.55
C GLN A 3 -4.39 0.11 29.15
N THR A 4 -4.33 -0.94 29.97
CA THR A 4 -3.57 -2.16 29.66
C THR A 4 -4.19 -2.89 28.48
N GLU A 5 -5.52 -2.94 28.42
CA GLU A 5 -6.25 -3.57 27.32
C GLU A 5 -6.16 -2.75 26.04
N ALA A 6 -6.30 -1.42 26.13
CA ALA A 6 -6.08 -0.50 25.00
C ALA A 6 -4.71 -0.74 24.35
N LYS A 7 -3.65 -0.83 25.16
CA LYS A 7 -2.29 -1.09 24.67
C LYS A 7 -2.17 -2.47 24.01
N ARG A 8 -2.71 -3.53 24.63
CA ARG A 8 -2.67 -4.90 24.07
C ARG A 8 -3.32 -4.94 22.68
N LEU A 9 -4.50 -4.34 22.55
CA LEU A 9 -5.24 -4.29 21.28
C LEU A 9 -4.51 -3.43 20.24
N PHE A 10 -3.91 -2.32 20.65
CA PHE A 10 -3.10 -1.47 19.78
C PHE A 10 -1.84 -2.18 19.27
N ASP A 11 -1.11 -2.88 20.14
CA ASP A 11 0.08 -3.66 19.78
C ASP A 11 -0.29 -4.75 18.76
N GLU A 12 -1.42 -5.45 18.98
CA GLU A 12 -1.94 -6.45 18.05
C GLU A 12 -2.37 -5.83 16.71
N ALA A 13 -3.06 -4.69 16.72
CA ALA A 13 -3.45 -3.97 15.51
C ALA A 13 -2.21 -3.58 14.67
N ASN A 14 -1.14 -3.11 15.30
CA ASN A 14 0.12 -2.80 14.62
C ASN A 14 0.74 -4.05 14.01
N ARG A 15 0.76 -5.18 14.73
CA ARG A 15 1.27 -6.46 14.20
C ARG A 15 0.52 -6.89 12.94
N LEU A 16 -0.81 -6.81 12.96
CA LEU A 16 -1.64 -7.14 11.81
C LEU A 16 -1.43 -6.17 10.63
N TRP A 17 -1.33 -4.87 10.90
CA TRP A 17 -1.16 -3.85 9.86
C TRP A 17 0.22 -3.90 9.18
N PHE A 18 1.29 -3.91 9.98
CA PHE A 18 2.66 -3.81 9.47
C PHE A 18 3.31 -5.18 9.20
N GLY A 19 2.87 -6.25 9.87
CA GLY A 19 3.52 -7.57 9.80
C GLY A 19 2.75 -8.59 8.98
N GLU A 20 1.46 -8.78 9.25
CA GLU A 20 0.65 -9.84 8.61
C GLU A 20 -0.13 -9.37 7.39
N GLY A 21 -0.36 -8.06 7.24
CA GLY A 21 -1.18 -7.51 6.16
C GLY A 21 -2.66 -7.90 6.26
N CYS A 22 -3.13 -8.22 7.47
CA CYS A 22 -4.55 -8.40 7.79
C CYS A 22 -5.19 -7.04 8.07
N PHE A 23 -5.32 -6.22 7.03
CA PHE A 23 -5.60 -4.78 7.17
C PHE A 23 -6.98 -4.51 7.78
N ASN A 24 -8.01 -5.29 7.42
CA ASN A 24 -9.36 -5.09 7.95
C ASN A 24 -9.43 -5.47 9.44
N LYS A 25 -8.80 -6.58 9.82
CA LYS A 25 -8.71 -6.98 11.24
C LYS A 25 -7.97 -5.93 12.07
N ALA A 26 -6.88 -5.35 11.53
CA ALA A 26 -6.18 -4.25 12.19
C ALA A 26 -7.09 -3.03 12.43
N LEU A 27 -7.88 -2.62 11.43
CA LEU A 27 -8.85 -1.53 11.57
C LEU A 27 -9.82 -1.79 12.74
N LEU A 28 -10.39 -2.99 12.82
CA LEU A 28 -11.33 -3.36 13.89
C LEU A 28 -10.67 -3.27 15.27
N LEU A 29 -9.43 -3.71 15.40
CA LEU A 29 -8.69 -3.66 16.67
C LEU A 29 -8.33 -2.23 17.09
N TYR A 30 -7.96 -1.34 16.16
CA TYR A 30 -7.76 0.07 16.49
C TYR A 30 -9.03 0.72 17.03
N ARG A 31 -10.18 0.43 16.42
CA ARG A 31 -11.48 0.92 16.91
C ARG A 31 -11.81 0.37 18.29
N GLU A 32 -11.52 -0.90 18.53
CA GLU A 32 -11.71 -1.53 19.83
C GLU A 32 -10.79 -0.92 20.90
N ALA A 33 -9.52 -0.69 20.57
CA ALA A 33 -8.57 -0.06 21.48
C ALA A 33 -9.03 1.33 21.95
N LEU A 34 -9.64 2.12 21.06
CA LEU A 34 -10.22 3.43 21.40
C LEU A 34 -11.43 3.35 22.32
N LYS A 35 -12.14 2.22 22.42
CA LYS A 35 -13.21 2.08 23.42
C LYS A 35 -12.66 2.08 24.85
N TYR A 36 -11.43 1.58 25.02
CA TYR A 36 -10.75 1.52 26.32
C TYR A 36 -9.95 2.79 26.64
N ASP A 37 -9.46 3.50 25.64
CA ASP A 37 -8.76 4.78 25.80
C ASP A 37 -9.12 5.78 24.67
N PRO A 38 -10.29 6.45 24.77
CA PRO A 38 -10.81 7.30 23.70
C PRO A 38 -9.99 8.56 23.43
N SER A 39 -9.18 8.98 24.41
CA SER A 39 -8.36 10.19 24.36
C SER A 39 -6.93 9.92 23.89
N ASN A 40 -6.57 8.66 23.62
CA ASN A 40 -5.19 8.33 23.26
C ASN A 40 -4.81 8.90 21.89
N PRO A 41 -3.94 9.91 21.81
CA PRO A 41 -3.67 10.58 20.55
C PRO A 41 -2.86 9.69 19.59
N VAL A 42 -2.10 8.71 20.11
CA VAL A 42 -1.35 7.75 19.30
C VAL A 42 -2.29 6.77 18.60
N ILE A 43 -3.27 6.21 19.32
CA ILE A 43 -4.25 5.29 18.74
C ILE A 43 -5.13 6.03 17.72
N LEU A 44 -5.58 7.26 18.06
CA LEU A 44 -6.34 8.10 17.14
C LEU A 44 -5.56 8.40 15.86
N TYR A 45 -4.27 8.73 15.98
CA TYR A 45 -3.39 8.99 14.83
C TYR A 45 -3.23 7.77 13.94
N GLN A 46 -2.98 6.58 14.51
CA GLN A 46 -2.84 5.38 13.69
C GLN A 46 -4.15 4.96 13.03
N LEU A 47 -5.27 5.07 13.74
CA LEU A 47 -6.58 4.82 13.12
C LEU A 47 -6.85 5.80 11.96
N ALA A 48 -6.45 7.07 12.09
CA ALA A 48 -6.56 8.05 11.00
C ALA A 48 -5.72 7.65 9.78
N ASN A 49 -4.51 7.13 9.97
CA ASN A 49 -3.68 6.61 8.87
C ASN A 49 -4.35 5.41 8.17
N VAL A 50 -4.87 4.46 8.93
CA VAL A 50 -5.57 3.28 8.37
C VAL A 50 -6.81 3.70 7.57
N LEU A 51 -7.64 4.59 8.14
CA LEU A 51 -8.84 5.07 7.46
C LEU A 51 -8.51 5.90 6.22
N TRP A 52 -7.41 6.64 6.25
CA TRP A 52 -6.92 7.38 5.09
C TRP A 52 -6.47 6.42 3.97
N ALA A 53 -5.75 5.34 4.31
CA ALA A 53 -5.40 4.28 3.37
C ALA A 53 -6.63 3.60 2.75
N PHE A 54 -7.73 3.51 3.51
CA PHE A 54 -9.01 2.95 3.07
C PHE A 54 -9.96 3.99 2.45
N GLU A 55 -9.47 5.20 2.17
CA GLU A 55 -10.21 6.27 1.52
C GLU A 55 -11.46 6.74 2.31
N GLN A 56 -11.52 6.45 3.62
CA GLN A 56 -12.58 6.87 4.53
C GLN A 56 -12.37 8.30 5.04
N PHE A 57 -12.17 9.26 4.13
CA PHE A 57 -11.73 10.63 4.46
C PHE A 57 -12.71 11.40 5.38
N GLY A 58 -13.99 11.05 5.36
CA GLY A 58 -14.98 11.62 6.28
C GLY A 58 -14.66 11.32 7.74
N GLU A 59 -14.33 10.07 8.04
CA GLU A 59 -13.94 9.67 9.40
C GLU A 59 -12.56 10.21 9.78
N VAL A 60 -11.61 10.26 8.84
CA VAL A 60 -10.27 10.84 9.06
C VAL A 60 -10.38 12.28 9.58
N ARG A 61 -11.23 13.11 8.97
CA ARG A 61 -11.46 14.49 9.43
C ARG A 61 -11.95 14.53 10.88
N GLY A 62 -12.87 13.63 11.24
CA GLY A 62 -13.37 13.51 12.62
C GLY A 62 -12.27 13.10 13.61
N LEU A 63 -11.38 12.19 13.23
CA LEU A 63 -10.26 11.79 14.08
C LEU A 63 -9.20 12.89 14.20
N VAL A 64 -8.87 13.58 13.12
CA VAL A 64 -7.94 14.73 13.15
C VAL A 64 -8.44 15.77 14.15
N ALA A 65 -9.74 16.14 14.11
CA ALA A 65 -10.32 17.06 15.07
C ALA A 65 -10.22 16.56 16.53
N LYS A 66 -10.38 15.26 16.76
CA LYS A 66 -10.20 14.67 18.11
C LYS A 66 -8.74 14.69 18.55
N ILE A 67 -7.79 14.38 17.66
CA ILE A 67 -6.36 14.45 17.95
C ILE A 67 -6.00 15.88 18.36
N GLU A 68 -6.55 16.89 17.69
CA GLU A 68 -6.37 18.30 18.04
C GLU A 68 -6.87 18.64 19.44
N GLN A 69 -8.01 18.09 19.86
CA GLN A 69 -8.54 18.26 21.22
C GLN A 69 -7.63 17.65 22.29
N TYR A 70 -6.86 16.61 21.95
CA TYR A 70 -5.98 15.89 22.88
C TYR A 70 -4.49 16.14 22.58
N GLN A 71 -4.13 17.25 21.93
CA GLN A 71 -2.73 17.55 21.58
C GLN A 71 -1.81 17.63 22.79
N ASP A 72 -2.33 18.06 23.93
CA ASP A 72 -1.55 18.15 25.17
C ASP A 72 -1.09 16.79 25.70
N CYS A 73 -1.71 15.69 25.22
CA CYS A 73 -1.29 14.33 25.54
C CYS A 73 -0.11 13.84 24.69
N PHE A 74 0.33 14.59 23.66
CA PHE A 74 1.52 14.26 22.88
C PHE A 74 2.81 14.76 23.54
N SER A 75 3.90 14.04 23.29
CA SER A 75 5.25 14.61 23.39
C SER A 75 5.44 15.72 22.34
N ASP A 76 6.40 16.62 22.55
CA ASP A 76 6.69 17.69 21.59
C ASP A 76 7.00 17.15 20.19
N PHE A 77 7.77 16.05 20.12
CA PHE A 77 8.00 15.32 18.87
C PHE A 77 6.71 14.81 18.23
N GLY A 78 5.77 14.30 19.02
CA GLY A 78 4.47 13.84 18.53
C GLY A 78 3.63 14.99 17.94
N LYS A 79 3.66 16.16 18.58
CA LYS A 79 2.97 17.37 18.10
C LYS A 79 3.55 17.83 16.76
N GLU A 80 4.88 17.90 16.66
CA GLU A 80 5.57 18.27 15.42
C GLU A 80 5.24 17.31 14.28
N ARG A 81 5.38 16.00 14.52
CA ARG A 81 5.04 14.97 13.52
C ARG A 81 3.58 15.00 13.10
N PHE A 82 2.66 15.20 14.04
CA PHE A 82 1.27 15.35 13.68
C PHE A 82 1.01 16.60 12.85
N ALA A 83 1.66 17.73 13.15
CA ALA A 83 1.51 18.96 12.39
C ALA A 83 1.98 18.81 10.92
N GLU A 84 3.11 18.12 10.70
CA GLU A 84 3.60 17.78 9.35
C GLU A 84 2.58 16.93 8.58
N GLU A 85 2.06 15.89 9.24
CA GLU A 85 1.22 14.87 8.62
C GLU A 85 -0.25 15.28 8.47
N LYS A 86 -0.70 16.28 9.23
CA LYS A 86 -2.08 16.78 9.22
C LYS A 86 -2.52 17.21 7.82
N SER A 87 -1.67 17.95 7.11
CA SER A 87 -1.97 18.42 5.75
C SER A 87 -2.21 17.26 4.79
N ARG A 88 -1.46 16.16 4.93
CA ARG A 88 -1.65 14.93 4.14
C ARG A 88 -2.97 14.24 4.49
N LEU A 89 -3.27 14.07 5.78
CA LEU A 89 -4.50 13.41 6.23
C LEU A 89 -5.77 14.15 5.79
N LEU A 90 -5.71 15.47 5.61
CA LEU A 90 -6.84 16.31 5.22
C LEU A 90 -6.92 16.58 3.71
N ALA A 91 -5.99 16.07 2.89
CA ALA A 91 -5.99 16.31 1.45
C ALA A 91 -7.22 15.66 0.77
N PRO A 92 -7.91 16.36 -0.16
CA PRO A 92 -9.18 15.90 -0.73
C PRO A 92 -9.08 14.80 -1.79
N SER A 93 -7.88 14.47 -2.28
CA SER A 93 -7.63 13.35 -3.22
C SER A 93 -6.15 12.99 -3.20
N PRO A 94 -5.67 12.30 -2.16
CA PRO A 94 -4.24 12.10 -1.97
C PRO A 94 -3.62 11.09 -2.95
N PHE A 95 -4.42 10.18 -3.51
CA PHE A 95 -3.92 9.08 -4.33
C PHE A 95 -3.99 9.42 -5.81
N LYS A 96 -2.91 9.15 -6.53
CA LYS A 96 -2.85 9.35 -8.00
C LYS A 96 -3.44 8.17 -8.73
N THR A 97 -3.25 6.98 -8.16
CA THR A 97 -3.64 5.71 -8.77
C THR A 97 -4.69 5.02 -7.90
N PRO A 98 -5.84 4.61 -8.48
CA PRO A 98 -6.84 3.84 -7.75
C PRO A 98 -6.29 2.44 -7.45
N MET A 99 -6.66 1.89 -6.29
CA MET A 99 -6.41 0.48 -6.02
C MET A 99 -7.30 -0.39 -6.91
N PRO A 100 -6.78 -1.49 -7.48
CA PRO A 100 -7.60 -2.42 -8.27
C PRO A 100 -8.62 -3.20 -7.42
N ILE A 101 -8.36 -3.32 -6.12
CA ILE A 101 -9.23 -3.94 -5.11
C ILE A 101 -9.35 -2.96 -3.94
N PRO A 102 -10.54 -2.69 -3.38
CA PRO A 102 -10.68 -1.81 -2.22
C PRO A 102 -9.71 -2.22 -1.10
N ALA A 103 -8.95 -1.28 -0.56
CA ALA A 103 -7.89 -1.58 0.42
C ALA A 103 -8.39 -2.30 1.69
N CYS A 104 -9.67 -2.10 2.05
CA CYS A 104 -10.33 -2.77 3.17
C CYS A 104 -10.72 -4.23 2.90
N GLU A 105 -10.70 -4.66 1.64
CA GLU A 105 -11.04 -6.03 1.21
C GLU A 105 -9.78 -6.87 0.97
N ILE A 106 -8.60 -6.28 1.12
CA ILE A 106 -7.35 -6.97 0.86
C ILE A 106 -6.90 -7.76 2.09
N GLU A 107 -6.74 -9.06 1.89
CA GLU A 107 -6.02 -9.96 2.78
C GLU A 107 -4.87 -10.60 1.98
N LEU A 108 -3.63 -10.49 2.45
CA LEU A 108 -2.44 -10.89 1.68
C LEU A 108 -2.45 -12.37 1.28
N GLU A 109 -2.88 -13.24 2.19
CA GLU A 109 -2.96 -14.69 1.93
C GLU A 109 -3.94 -15.01 0.80
N GLU A 110 -5.06 -14.30 0.72
CA GLU A 110 -6.03 -14.48 -0.34
C GLU A 110 -5.47 -13.98 -1.67
N LEU A 111 -4.82 -12.81 -1.69
CA LEU A 111 -4.16 -12.28 -2.89
C LEU A 111 -3.14 -13.24 -3.49
N ASP A 112 -2.29 -13.88 -2.66
CA ASP A 112 -1.32 -14.88 -3.13
C ASP A 112 -2.00 -16.06 -3.84
N SER A 113 -3.22 -16.43 -3.43
CA SER A 113 -3.98 -17.56 -3.98
C SER A 113 -4.73 -17.22 -5.28
N MET A 114 -4.87 -15.92 -5.62
CA MET A 114 -5.66 -15.46 -6.77
C MET A 114 -4.99 -15.70 -8.13
N GLY A 115 -3.72 -16.13 -8.17
CA GLY A 115 -3.00 -16.38 -9.42
C GLY A 115 -2.81 -15.11 -10.26
N LEU A 116 -2.60 -13.96 -9.62
CA LEU A 116 -2.39 -12.68 -10.29
C LEU A 116 -1.13 -12.69 -11.16
N SER A 117 -1.21 -12.06 -12.32
CA SER A 117 -0.07 -11.82 -13.21
C SER A 117 0.88 -10.77 -12.64
N HIS A 118 2.13 -10.74 -13.11
CA HIS A 118 3.13 -9.72 -12.74
C HIS A 118 2.61 -8.29 -12.92
N LYS A 119 1.90 -8.02 -14.03
CA LYS A 119 1.30 -6.72 -14.27
C LYS A 119 0.25 -6.36 -13.21
N GLN A 120 -0.58 -7.32 -12.81
CA GLN A 120 -1.59 -7.08 -11.78
C GLN A 120 -0.96 -6.82 -10.41
N TRP A 121 0.18 -7.44 -10.11
CA TRP A 121 0.96 -7.11 -8.92
C TRP A 121 1.54 -5.69 -8.98
N MET A 122 2.07 -5.26 -10.13
CA MET A 122 2.51 -3.87 -10.31
C MET A 122 1.36 -2.87 -10.15
N ASP A 123 0.17 -3.22 -10.66
CA ASP A 123 -1.04 -2.41 -10.50
C ASP A 123 -1.49 -2.30 -9.02
N ILE A 124 -1.00 -3.16 -8.12
CA ILE A 124 -1.24 -3.11 -6.67
C ILE A 124 -0.12 -2.35 -5.94
N GLU A 125 1.13 -2.56 -6.35
CA GLU A 125 2.35 -2.07 -5.68
C GLU A 125 2.34 -0.55 -5.45
N TRP A 126 2.28 0.25 -6.52
CA TRP A 126 2.31 1.71 -6.39
C TRP A 126 1.13 2.27 -5.59
N PRO A 127 -0.13 1.88 -5.87
CA PRO A 127 -1.26 2.31 -5.05
C PRO A 127 -1.14 1.94 -3.56
N ALA A 128 -0.57 0.79 -3.24
CA ALA A 128 -0.32 0.35 -1.86
C ALA A 128 0.77 1.19 -1.18
N GLU A 129 1.83 1.54 -1.90
CA GLU A 129 2.90 2.42 -1.41
C GLU A 129 2.36 3.83 -1.11
N GLU A 130 1.56 4.42 -2.02
CA GLU A 130 0.92 5.72 -1.81
C GLU A 130 0.02 5.72 -0.55
N ARG A 131 -0.62 4.58 -0.27
CA ARG A 131 -1.46 4.33 0.91
C ARG A 131 -0.68 3.96 2.17
N ARG A 132 0.66 3.86 2.09
CA ARG A 132 1.54 3.40 3.18
C ARG A 132 1.18 2.01 3.71
N MET A 133 0.64 1.16 2.85
CA MET A 133 0.42 -0.26 3.13
C MET A 133 1.70 -1.03 2.82
N PHE A 134 2.79 -0.70 3.52
CA PHE A 134 4.15 -1.09 3.14
C PHE A 134 4.35 -2.60 2.97
N ASN A 135 3.69 -3.42 3.79
CA ASN A 135 3.76 -4.87 3.65
C ASN A 135 3.11 -5.36 2.34
N LEU A 136 1.97 -4.78 1.95
CA LEU A 136 1.34 -5.06 0.67
C LEU A 136 2.19 -4.57 -0.50
N ALA A 137 2.75 -3.36 -0.40
CA ALA A 137 3.63 -2.82 -1.43
C ALA A 137 4.87 -3.71 -1.63
N ALA A 138 5.57 -4.06 -0.55
CA ALA A 138 6.74 -4.95 -0.60
C ALA A 138 6.38 -6.32 -1.17
N ARG A 139 5.27 -6.93 -0.73
CA ARG A 139 4.83 -8.21 -1.27
C ARG A 139 4.46 -8.12 -2.75
N ALA A 140 3.82 -7.02 -3.16
CA ALA A 140 3.50 -6.80 -4.56
C ALA A 140 4.77 -6.65 -5.40
N GLU A 141 5.75 -5.86 -4.95
CA GLU A 141 7.05 -5.68 -5.61
C GLU A 141 7.76 -7.03 -5.83
N GLU A 142 7.83 -7.89 -4.80
CA GLU A 142 8.41 -9.23 -4.90
C GLU A 142 7.75 -10.11 -5.97
N ARG A 143 6.47 -9.87 -6.26
CA ARG A 143 5.69 -10.61 -7.24
C ARG A 143 5.61 -9.92 -8.60
N SER A 144 5.80 -8.60 -8.65
CA SER A 144 5.84 -7.76 -9.85
C SER A 144 7.05 -8.11 -10.71
N PHE A 145 8.20 -8.32 -10.07
CA PHE A 145 9.44 -8.66 -10.76
C PHE A 145 9.69 -10.15 -10.60
N PRO A 146 9.45 -10.98 -11.63
CA PRO A 146 10.02 -12.32 -11.59
C PRO A 146 11.52 -12.14 -11.41
N PHE A 147 12.10 -12.82 -10.42
CA PHE A 147 13.55 -13.01 -10.41
C PHE A 147 13.86 -13.83 -11.65
N VAL A 148 14.08 -13.15 -12.78
CA VAL A 148 14.46 -13.80 -14.01
C VAL A 148 15.87 -14.28 -13.75
N ASP A 149 16.05 -15.60 -13.78
CA ASP A 149 17.38 -16.19 -13.77
C ASP A 149 18.22 -15.43 -14.82
N PRO A 150 19.33 -14.78 -14.44
CA PRO A 150 20.11 -13.96 -15.35
C PRO A 150 20.47 -14.69 -16.66
N ASP A 151 20.61 -16.02 -16.60
CA ASP A 151 20.87 -16.83 -17.79
C ASP A 151 19.63 -16.99 -18.69
N SER A 152 18.44 -17.11 -18.11
CA SER A 152 17.17 -17.09 -18.86
C SER A 152 16.87 -15.73 -19.50
N GLU A 153 17.21 -14.63 -18.83
CA GLU A 153 17.07 -13.27 -19.39
C GLU A 153 18.06 -13.04 -20.54
N ARG A 154 19.31 -13.48 -20.38
CA ARG A 154 20.32 -13.45 -21.46
C ARG A 154 19.88 -14.22 -22.68
N GLU A 155 19.29 -15.39 -22.49
CA GLU A 155 18.80 -16.22 -23.60
C GLU A 155 17.59 -15.56 -24.28
N ARG A 156 16.67 -14.96 -23.52
CA ARG A 156 15.58 -14.15 -24.08
C ARG A 156 16.09 -13.00 -24.93
N CYS A 157 17.06 -12.22 -24.44
CA CYS A 157 17.66 -11.11 -25.19
C CYS A 157 18.35 -11.61 -26.48
N ARG A 158 19.08 -12.73 -26.42
CA ARG A 158 19.71 -13.33 -27.61
C ARG A 158 18.69 -13.71 -28.68
N LEU A 159 17.59 -14.35 -28.27
CA LEU A 159 16.52 -14.75 -29.18
C LEU A 159 15.82 -13.54 -29.79
N GLU A 160 15.61 -12.48 -29.01
CA GLU A 160 15.02 -11.24 -29.49
C GLU A 160 15.92 -10.52 -30.52
N GLU A 161 17.24 -10.47 -30.28
CA GLU A 161 18.21 -9.98 -31.26
C GLU A 161 18.21 -10.80 -32.55
N GLN A 162 18.16 -12.14 -32.45
CA GLN A 162 18.10 -13.03 -33.61
C GLN A 162 16.82 -12.83 -34.41
N ASN A 163 15.67 -12.73 -33.74
CA ASN A 163 14.38 -12.47 -34.38
C ASN A 163 14.36 -11.11 -35.06
N ASN A 164 14.90 -10.07 -34.41
CA ASN A 164 15.00 -8.73 -35.00
C ASN A 164 15.91 -8.74 -36.24
N ARG A 165 17.06 -9.41 -36.20
CA ARG A 165 17.94 -9.56 -37.38
C ARG A 165 17.23 -10.30 -38.51
N ALA A 166 16.60 -11.44 -38.23
CA ALA A 166 15.84 -12.20 -39.21
C ALA A 166 14.71 -11.37 -39.84
N TYR A 167 14.03 -10.54 -39.04
CA TYR A 167 13.02 -9.61 -39.53
C TYR A 167 13.60 -8.56 -40.49
N TYR A 168 14.75 -7.95 -40.16
CA TYR A 168 15.41 -7.00 -41.05
C TYR A 168 15.91 -7.64 -42.34
N ASP A 169 16.46 -8.86 -42.27
CA ASP A 169 16.92 -9.61 -43.44
C ASP A 169 15.75 -9.94 -44.37
N LEU A 170 14.62 -10.41 -43.82
CA LEU A 170 13.38 -10.61 -44.58
C LEU A 170 12.90 -9.31 -45.23
N LYS A 171 12.98 -8.18 -44.52
CA LYS A 171 12.58 -6.86 -45.04
C LYS A 171 13.45 -6.42 -46.22
N LEU A 172 14.73 -6.77 -46.24
CA LEU A 172 15.66 -6.47 -47.34
C LEU A 172 15.48 -7.41 -48.54
N MET A 173 14.90 -8.60 -48.33
CA MET A 173 14.68 -9.60 -49.39
C MET A 173 13.38 -9.40 -50.18
N ILE A 174 12.49 -8.49 -49.79
CA ILE A 174 11.25 -8.19 -50.56
C ILE A 174 11.49 -6.95 -51.44
N PRO A 175 11.75 -7.09 -52.76
CA PRO A 175 12.01 -5.95 -53.62
C PRO A 175 10.68 -5.27 -53.97
N GLY A 176 10.57 -3.96 -53.70
CA GLY A 176 9.49 -3.12 -54.25
C GLY A 176 8.38 -2.70 -53.28
N THR A 177 8.43 -3.05 -52.00
CA THR A 177 7.42 -2.58 -51.04
C THR A 177 7.85 -1.26 -50.40
N LYS A 178 7.33 -0.14 -50.93
CA LYS A 178 7.32 1.14 -50.21
C LYS A 178 6.22 1.06 -49.16
N TRP A 179 6.61 0.90 -47.90
CA TRP A 179 5.70 1.06 -46.76
C TRP A 179 5.84 2.50 -46.25
N ASN A 180 4.73 3.25 -46.27
CA ASN A 180 4.61 4.59 -45.68
C ASN A 180 4.58 4.54 -44.15
#